data_AF-A0A7C3HGJ3-F1
#
_entry.id   AF-A0A7C3HGJ3-F1
#
_cell.length_a   1.000
_cell.length_b   1.000
_cell.length_c   1.000
_cell.angle_alpha   90.00
_cell.angle_beta   90.00
_cell.angle_gamma   90.00
#
_symmetry.space_group_name_H-M   'P 1'
#
loop_
_entity.id
_entity.type
_entity.pdbx_description
1 polymer ?
#
loop_
_entity_poly.entity_id
_entity_poly.type
_entity_poly.pdbx_seq_one_letter_code
_entity_poly.pdbx_strand_id
1 'polypeptide(L)'
;MPRRFSLLVLAVAGLLAIEVQAKPKVAMAVYHFNLQYVAGDQRIERRIVRESIIPLLDFYEAHPNYKGDFEIQGWALKVIQEEFPQVIERLRALINNGQLELVVAHYSDQLFIGYPAIDLQRSVELSDKVLKKLNLKRSRVFFAQELQWSPALASALQGKYDVVVTSGDPYGYYRSNAMPLEWFEYAGKRMLVLLGGGKKDLKCCRWDWAFFDDGEVFSTRDYMSDFYRVPEWEKQHVDKFKRLENEGYRFVTVTEFVELLKKRGYKIPVMPYLPEGTWNMSAGGPYNWLGKQGGGAETDGPTRARNFQARNWVLTAQTLVKKVIDRLQEPRAFIMKVLELAWQHLLLGEVSDSSGWSPFPIEVRYTDEECTVAEQGARTLIEEILKATHRDTGSVLVDIRTGEVKSATKPACTPEGQVSYPPVPILARGASYSITARKFSDKLYRVEITVTRPEDGQIEIAFPLSGKVHYYSPPLGEDSLVTVPTDLKHDPILSLANGLFTLGNGWNLIKDNTVEHLAGTWRYKTNELVFREGLRSDVPAAKMAFYLHRGTPEEGLKLANRLNVWPLVRVRLEDGQGLLHRLGLEEQ
;
A
#
# COMPACT_ATOMS: atom_id res chain seq x y z
N MET A 1 -17.33 -90.33 30.71
CA MET A 1 -18.00 -89.39 29.78
C MET A 1 -19.09 -88.65 30.56
N PRO A 2 -19.42 -87.37 30.28
CA PRO A 2 -18.72 -86.39 29.42
C PRO A 2 -18.53 -85.00 30.12
N ARG A 3 -17.41 -84.31 29.85
CA ARG A 3 -17.23 -83.08 29.01
C ARG A 3 -17.59 -81.76 29.71
N ARG A 4 -16.58 -80.93 30.00
CA ARG A 4 -16.09 -79.79 29.19
C ARG A 4 -17.18 -78.77 28.87
N PHE A 5 -17.03 -77.52 29.31
CA PHE A 5 -16.80 -76.39 28.38
C PHE A 5 -16.31 -75.15 29.13
N SER A 6 -15.26 -74.57 28.55
CA SER A 6 -14.57 -73.34 28.90
C SER A 6 -15.52 -72.13 28.86
N LEU A 7 -15.29 -71.13 29.72
CA LEU A 7 -15.43 -69.74 29.29
C LEU A 7 -14.48 -68.83 30.06
N LEU A 8 -13.39 -68.55 29.35
CA LEU A 8 -12.47 -67.45 29.50
C LEU A 8 -13.28 -66.14 29.62
N VAL A 9 -13.36 -65.53 30.81
CA VAL A 9 -13.80 -64.14 30.95
C VAL A 9 -12.58 -63.26 30.67
N LEU A 10 -12.24 -63.16 29.39
CA LEU A 10 -11.37 -62.14 28.84
C LEU A 10 -12.28 -61.10 28.17
N ALA A 11 -13.14 -60.48 28.98
CA ALA A 11 -13.98 -59.37 28.53
C ALA A 11 -13.13 -58.09 28.58
N VAL A 12 -12.37 -57.91 27.49
CA VAL A 12 -12.20 -56.65 26.77
C VAL A 12 -12.42 -55.42 27.67
N ALA A 13 -11.37 -55.07 28.43
CA ALA A 13 -11.07 -53.67 28.65
C ALA A 13 -10.73 -53.10 27.27
N GLY A 14 -11.78 -52.77 26.52
CA GLY A 14 -11.71 -51.89 25.37
C GLY A 14 -11.29 -50.54 25.91
N LEU A 15 -10.00 -50.42 26.20
CA LEU A 15 -9.28 -49.18 26.13
C LEU A 15 -9.57 -48.66 24.72
N LEU A 16 -10.62 -47.85 24.62
CA LEU A 16 -10.59 -46.65 23.81
C LEU A 16 -9.34 -45.90 24.29
N ALA A 17 -8.18 -46.34 23.83
CA ALA A 17 -7.03 -45.50 23.66
C ALA A 17 -7.52 -44.46 22.66
N ILE A 18 -8.21 -43.45 23.19
CA ILE A 18 -8.23 -42.14 22.58
C ILE A 18 -6.74 -41.80 22.54
N GLU A 19 -6.09 -42.12 21.42
CA GLU A 19 -4.82 -41.53 21.09
C GLU A 19 -5.08 -40.04 21.12
N VAL A 20 -4.78 -39.42 22.27
CA VAL A 20 -4.70 -37.98 22.39
C VAL A 20 -3.51 -37.61 21.54
N GLN A 21 -3.75 -37.49 20.22
CA GLN A 21 -2.73 -37.15 19.27
C GLN A 21 -2.13 -35.83 19.73
N ALA A 22 -0.85 -35.86 20.12
CA ALA A 22 -0.18 -34.68 20.63
C ALA A 22 -0.34 -33.54 19.62
N LYS A 23 -0.69 -32.34 20.10
CA LYS A 23 -0.88 -31.18 19.24
C LYS A 23 0.41 -30.95 18.44
N PRO A 24 0.34 -30.86 17.10
CA PRO A 24 1.53 -30.55 16.31
C PRO A 24 2.10 -29.20 16.73
N LYS A 25 3.43 -29.11 16.78
CA LYS A 25 4.17 -27.87 16.98
C LYS A 25 4.68 -27.41 15.62
N VAL A 26 4.35 -26.19 15.23
CA VAL A 26 4.74 -25.62 13.92
C VAL A 26 5.39 -24.26 14.09
N ALA A 27 6.43 -24.00 13.33
CA ALA A 27 7.09 -22.70 13.31
C ALA A 27 7.06 -22.15 11.89
N MET A 28 6.86 -20.85 11.76
CA MET A 28 6.96 -20.14 10.48
C MET A 28 8.09 -19.13 10.54
N ALA A 29 8.58 -18.73 9.38
CA ALA A 29 9.56 -17.67 9.23
C ALA A 29 9.15 -16.78 8.07
N VAL A 30 8.91 -15.49 8.32
CA VAL A 30 8.64 -14.50 7.27
C VAL A 30 9.74 -13.44 7.33
N TYR A 31 10.41 -13.24 6.20
CA TYR A 31 11.49 -12.26 6.04
C TYR A 31 11.03 -11.23 5.03
N HIS A 32 11.00 -9.97 5.43
CA HIS A 32 10.66 -8.87 4.55
C HIS A 32 11.90 -8.10 4.13
N PHE A 33 12.34 -8.27 2.88
CA PHE A 33 13.56 -7.62 2.41
C PHE A 33 13.23 -6.30 1.72
N ASN A 34 13.39 -5.17 2.41
CA ASN A 34 13.29 -3.84 1.82
C ASN A 34 14.62 -3.47 1.15
N LEU A 35 14.76 -3.78 -0.15
CA LEU A 35 15.96 -3.37 -0.88
C LEU A 35 16.07 -1.83 -0.97
N GLN A 36 14.94 -1.13 -0.95
CA GLN A 36 14.83 0.32 -1.01
C GLN A 36 14.90 1.01 0.37
N TYR A 37 15.43 0.32 1.40
CA TYR A 37 15.55 0.83 2.79
C TYR A 37 16.23 2.20 2.86
N VAL A 38 17.14 2.47 1.93
CA VAL A 38 17.67 3.81 1.68
C VAL A 38 17.49 4.11 0.20
N ALA A 39 16.26 4.45 -0.18
CA ALA A 39 15.87 4.65 -1.57
C ALA A 39 16.83 5.62 -2.29
N GLY A 40 17.40 5.16 -3.41
CA GLY A 40 18.39 5.89 -4.20
C GLY A 40 19.86 5.63 -3.82
N ASP A 41 20.16 4.91 -2.73
CA ASP A 41 21.53 4.48 -2.40
C ASP A 41 21.81 3.02 -2.82
N GLN A 42 22.23 2.86 -4.09
CA GLN A 42 22.61 1.55 -4.65
C GLN A 42 23.72 0.81 -3.87
N ARG A 43 24.51 1.50 -3.04
CA ARG A 43 25.52 0.83 -2.21
C ARG A 43 24.85 0.04 -1.09
N ILE A 44 23.81 0.61 -0.49
CA ILE A 44 23.00 -0.07 0.53
C ILE A 44 22.24 -1.23 -0.11
N GLU A 45 21.61 -1.03 -1.27
CA GLU A 45 20.94 -2.10 -2.02
C GLU A 45 21.87 -3.30 -2.23
N ARG A 46 23.07 -3.06 -2.79
CA ARG A 46 24.09 -4.12 -3.00
C ARG A 46 24.51 -4.78 -1.69
N ARG A 47 24.61 -4.00 -0.60
CA ARG A 47 25.02 -4.51 0.70
C ARG A 47 23.95 -5.41 1.31
N ILE A 48 22.68 -5.04 1.22
CA ILE A 48 21.54 -5.88 1.65
C ILE A 48 21.60 -7.25 0.96
N VAL A 49 21.84 -7.29 -0.35
CA VAL A 49 21.96 -8.57 -1.08
C VAL A 49 23.15 -9.40 -0.55
N ARG A 50 24.32 -8.78 -0.38
CA ARG A 50 25.57 -9.47 0.00
C ARG A 50 25.61 -9.93 1.44
N GLU A 51 25.12 -9.09 2.35
CA GLU A 51 25.29 -9.25 3.78
C GLU A 51 24.03 -9.80 4.47
N SER A 52 22.89 -9.82 3.76
CA SER A 52 21.61 -10.34 4.29
C SER A 52 21.03 -11.47 3.46
N ILE A 53 20.66 -11.22 2.19
CA ILE A 53 19.99 -12.24 1.36
C ILE A 53 20.88 -13.46 1.14
N ILE A 54 22.14 -13.25 0.73
CA ILE A 54 23.08 -14.36 0.48
C ILE A 54 23.32 -15.22 1.73
N PRO A 55 23.68 -14.66 2.91
CA PRO A 55 23.83 -15.45 4.13
C PRO A 55 22.56 -16.20 4.54
N LEU A 56 21.39 -15.60 4.36
CA LEU A 56 20.13 -16.29 4.67
C LEU A 56 19.88 -17.46 3.72
N LEU A 57 20.19 -17.32 2.43
CA LEU A 57 20.14 -18.44 1.48
C LEU A 57 21.13 -19.55 1.86
N ASP A 58 22.35 -19.19 2.29
CA ASP A 58 23.35 -20.17 2.77
C ASP A 58 22.78 -20.96 3.97
N PHE A 59 22.10 -20.27 4.89
CA PHE A 59 21.43 -20.89 6.03
C PHE A 59 20.35 -21.89 5.58
N TYR A 60 19.45 -21.51 4.68
CA TYR A 60 18.40 -22.42 4.22
C TYR A 60 18.97 -23.62 3.45
N GLU A 61 19.96 -23.43 2.59
CA GLU A 61 20.62 -24.54 1.87
C GLU A 61 21.32 -25.53 2.82
N ALA A 62 21.87 -25.05 3.94
CA ALA A 62 22.45 -25.90 4.98
C ALA A 62 21.40 -26.65 5.83
N HIS A 63 20.13 -26.25 5.77
CA HIS A 63 19.05 -26.79 6.60
C HIS A 63 17.80 -27.18 5.77
N PRO A 64 17.83 -28.28 5.00
CA PRO A 64 16.78 -28.64 4.03
C PRO A 64 15.36 -28.84 4.60
N ASN A 65 15.24 -29.05 5.92
CA ASN A 65 13.96 -29.20 6.61
C ASN A 65 13.35 -27.87 7.06
N TYR A 66 14.13 -26.78 7.03
CA TYR A 66 13.66 -25.45 7.44
C TYR A 66 12.95 -24.80 6.28
N LYS A 67 11.79 -24.21 6.56
CA LYS A 67 10.98 -23.51 5.56
C LYS A 67 10.82 -22.04 5.92
N GLY A 68 10.52 -21.22 4.92
CA GLY A 68 10.32 -19.79 5.12
C GLY A 68 9.60 -19.12 3.96
N ASP A 69 9.11 -17.92 4.24
CA ASP A 69 8.44 -17.03 3.32
C ASP A 69 9.33 -15.80 3.14
N PHE A 70 9.78 -15.54 1.91
CA PHE A 70 10.64 -14.39 1.61
C PHE A 70 9.81 -13.38 0.84
N GLU A 71 9.58 -12.23 1.42
CA GLU A 71 9.01 -11.07 0.73
C GLU A 71 10.16 -10.28 0.09
N ILE A 72 10.12 -10.17 -1.24
CA ILE A 72 11.09 -9.43 -2.06
C ILE A 72 10.33 -8.73 -3.18
N GLN A 73 10.56 -7.43 -3.37
CA GLN A 73 9.88 -6.61 -4.38
C GLN A 73 10.21 -7.06 -5.80
N GLY A 74 9.29 -6.79 -6.73
CA GLY A 74 9.54 -7.01 -8.16
C GLY A 74 10.77 -6.25 -8.70
N TRP A 75 11.01 -5.02 -8.22
CA TRP A 75 12.18 -4.21 -8.53
C TRP A 75 13.47 -4.85 -8.00
N ALA A 76 13.47 -5.25 -6.73
CA ALA A 76 14.63 -5.90 -6.12
C ALA A 76 15.05 -7.16 -6.88
N LEU A 77 14.10 -7.97 -7.34
CA LEU A 77 14.39 -9.14 -8.18
C LEU A 77 15.04 -8.77 -9.52
N LYS A 78 14.72 -7.60 -10.12
CA LYS A 78 15.42 -7.11 -11.32
C LYS A 78 16.85 -6.74 -11.00
N VAL A 79 17.07 -5.96 -9.94
CA VAL A 79 18.41 -5.54 -9.50
C VAL A 79 19.28 -6.76 -9.19
N ILE A 80 18.73 -7.72 -8.44
CA ILE A 80 19.40 -8.99 -8.12
C ILE A 80 19.72 -9.78 -9.40
N GLN A 81 18.81 -9.87 -10.37
CA GLN A 81 19.10 -10.55 -11.63
C GLN A 81 20.24 -9.89 -12.42
N GLU A 82 20.30 -8.56 -12.42
CA GLU A 82 21.29 -7.79 -13.17
C GLU A 82 22.68 -7.84 -12.52
N GLU A 83 22.75 -7.76 -11.19
CA GLU A 83 24.02 -7.66 -10.47
C GLU A 83 24.47 -8.95 -9.76
N PHE A 84 23.54 -9.82 -9.40
CA PHE A 84 23.77 -11.04 -8.61
C PHE A 84 22.97 -12.24 -9.17
N PRO A 85 23.07 -12.58 -10.47
CA PRO A 85 22.22 -13.58 -11.12
C PRO A 85 22.23 -14.95 -10.42
N GLN A 86 23.34 -15.33 -9.77
CA GLN A 86 23.45 -16.55 -8.98
C GLN A 86 22.45 -16.61 -7.81
N VAL A 87 22.04 -15.47 -7.25
CA VAL A 87 21.04 -15.40 -6.17
C VAL A 87 19.66 -15.80 -6.68
N ILE A 88 19.29 -15.40 -7.91
CA ILE A 88 18.03 -15.81 -8.53
C ILE A 88 17.99 -17.32 -8.75
N GLU A 89 19.11 -17.92 -9.17
CA GLU A 89 19.21 -19.37 -9.37
C GLU A 89 19.00 -20.15 -8.06
N ARG A 90 19.58 -19.67 -6.96
CA ARG A 90 19.43 -20.25 -5.62
C ARG A 90 17.99 -20.11 -5.10
N LEU A 91 17.42 -18.90 -5.21
CA LEU A 91 16.00 -18.67 -4.89
C LEU A 91 15.10 -19.62 -5.67
N ARG A 92 15.31 -19.76 -6.99
CA ARG A 92 14.52 -20.65 -7.83
C ARG A 92 14.61 -22.11 -7.37
N ALA A 93 15.81 -22.59 -7.01
CA ALA A 93 16.00 -23.95 -6.50
C ALA A 93 15.23 -24.20 -5.20
N LEU A 94 15.33 -23.28 -4.23
CA LEU A 94 14.64 -23.36 -2.94
C LEU A 94 13.12 -23.17 -3.05
N ILE A 95 12.65 -22.41 -4.04
CA ILE A 95 11.21 -22.30 -4.32
C ILE A 95 10.69 -23.60 -4.94
N ASN A 96 11.42 -24.16 -5.91
CA ASN A 96 10.99 -25.36 -6.63
C ASN A 96 10.98 -26.62 -5.76
N ASN A 97 11.87 -26.72 -4.77
CA ASN A 97 11.87 -27.83 -3.82
C ASN A 97 10.86 -27.64 -2.67
N GLY A 98 10.15 -26.50 -2.62
CA GLY A 98 9.13 -26.19 -1.62
C GLY A 98 9.67 -25.82 -0.24
N GLN A 99 10.94 -25.42 -0.18
CA GLN A 99 11.59 -24.94 1.04
C GLN A 99 11.29 -23.46 1.27
N LEU A 100 11.27 -22.65 0.22
CA LEU A 100 10.90 -21.23 0.27
C LEU A 100 9.60 -20.95 -0.47
N GLU A 101 8.80 -20.06 0.11
CA GLU A 101 7.66 -19.43 -0.52
C GLU A 101 8.01 -17.97 -0.86
N LEU A 102 8.08 -17.62 -2.15
CA LEU A 102 8.43 -16.27 -2.58
C LEU A 102 7.19 -15.38 -2.59
N VAL A 103 7.10 -14.50 -1.60
CA VAL A 103 6.10 -13.45 -1.49
C VAL A 103 6.58 -12.24 -2.31
N VAL A 104 5.71 -11.72 -3.16
CA VAL A 104 5.99 -10.46 -3.88
C VAL A 104 4.71 -9.66 -3.83
N ALA A 105 4.62 -8.70 -2.92
CA ALA A 105 3.41 -7.91 -2.72
C ALA A 105 3.29 -6.76 -3.74
N HIS A 106 4.42 -6.14 -4.07
CA HIS A 106 4.49 -4.95 -4.93
C HIS A 106 5.72 -4.99 -5.84
N TYR A 107 5.78 -4.04 -6.78
CA TYR A 107 6.91 -3.81 -7.67
C TYR A 107 8.00 -3.00 -6.96
N SER A 108 7.65 -1.95 -6.24
CA SER A 108 8.50 -1.15 -5.35
C SER A 108 7.95 -1.22 -3.93
N ASP A 109 8.68 -0.80 -2.91
CA ASP A 109 8.20 -0.66 -1.52
C ASP A 109 7.17 0.46 -1.38
N GLN A 110 6.03 0.27 -2.04
CA GLN A 110 5.02 1.28 -2.29
C GLN A 110 4.22 1.58 -1.02
N LEU A 111 3.99 2.86 -0.74
CA LEU A 111 3.01 3.31 0.26
C LEU A 111 1.57 3.21 -0.30
N PHE A 112 1.10 2.00 -0.63
CA PHE A 112 -0.15 1.79 -1.36
C PHE A 112 -1.40 2.37 -0.68
N ILE A 113 -1.42 2.57 0.65
CA ILE A 113 -2.56 3.22 1.32
C ILE A 113 -2.69 4.70 0.94
N GLY A 114 -1.64 5.30 0.39
CA GLY A 114 -1.64 6.67 -0.13
C GLY A 114 -2.23 6.81 -1.54
N TYR A 115 -2.48 5.71 -2.25
CA TYR A 115 -2.78 5.71 -3.68
C TYR A 115 -4.03 4.86 -4.04
N PRO A 116 -4.66 5.12 -5.20
CA PRO A 116 -5.80 4.33 -5.65
C PRO A 116 -5.48 2.87 -5.99
N ALA A 117 -6.51 2.01 -6.07
CA ALA A 117 -6.36 0.57 -6.33
C ALA A 117 -5.53 0.23 -7.59
N ILE A 118 -5.69 1.02 -8.66
CA ILE A 118 -5.01 0.75 -9.94
C ILE A 118 -3.49 0.74 -9.77
N ASP A 119 -2.94 1.56 -8.89
CA ASP A 119 -1.50 1.71 -8.71
C ASP A 119 -0.91 0.42 -8.11
N LEU A 120 -1.51 -0.11 -7.04
CA LEU A 120 -1.13 -1.42 -6.48
C LEU A 120 -1.39 -2.57 -7.48
N GLN A 121 -2.52 -2.56 -8.20
CA GLN A 121 -2.81 -3.57 -9.21
C GLN A 121 -1.75 -3.57 -10.31
N ARG A 122 -1.31 -2.38 -10.75
CA ARG A 122 -0.26 -2.23 -11.75
C ARG A 122 1.10 -2.66 -11.22
N SER A 123 1.37 -2.40 -9.95
CA SER A 123 2.52 -2.91 -9.20
C SER A 123 2.57 -4.45 -9.26
N VAL A 124 1.46 -5.11 -8.94
CA VAL A 124 1.32 -6.57 -9.02
C VAL A 124 1.51 -7.11 -10.45
N GLU A 125 0.96 -6.44 -11.46
CA GLU A 125 1.11 -6.80 -12.88
C GLU A 125 2.56 -6.68 -13.38
N LEU A 126 3.29 -5.64 -12.96
CA LEU A 126 4.69 -5.47 -13.32
C LEU A 126 5.55 -6.52 -12.64
N SER A 127 5.29 -6.81 -11.37
CA SER A 127 5.93 -7.91 -10.65
C SER A 127 5.63 -9.27 -11.30
N ASP A 128 4.42 -9.50 -11.82
CA ASP A 128 4.07 -10.73 -12.56
C ASP A 128 4.97 -10.90 -13.80
N LYS A 129 5.24 -9.81 -14.52
CA LYS A 129 6.13 -9.82 -15.69
C LYS A 129 7.58 -10.13 -15.30
N VAL A 130 8.07 -9.56 -14.20
CA VAL A 130 9.41 -9.85 -13.67
C VAL A 130 9.51 -11.33 -13.32
N LEU A 131 8.60 -11.85 -12.50
CA LEU A 131 8.59 -13.24 -12.07
C LEU A 131 8.54 -14.22 -13.26
N LYS A 132 7.72 -13.92 -14.27
CA LYS A 132 7.66 -14.70 -15.51
C LYS A 132 9.00 -14.70 -16.25
N LYS A 133 9.67 -13.54 -16.36
CA LYS A 133 10.99 -13.43 -17.02
C LYS A 133 12.06 -14.21 -16.27
N LEU A 134 12.00 -14.23 -14.94
CA LEU A 134 12.98 -14.89 -14.07
C LEU A 134 12.65 -16.37 -13.79
N ASN A 135 11.54 -16.88 -14.34
CA ASN A 135 11.01 -18.22 -14.05
C ASN A 135 10.88 -18.49 -12.54
N LEU A 136 10.33 -17.51 -11.81
CA LEU A 136 10.06 -17.60 -10.37
C LEU A 136 8.55 -17.75 -10.14
N LYS A 137 8.19 -18.62 -9.20
CA LYS A 137 6.79 -18.84 -8.81
C LYS A 137 6.42 -17.90 -7.68
N ARG A 138 5.37 -17.09 -7.86
CA ARG A 138 4.80 -16.29 -6.77
C ARG A 138 4.03 -17.17 -5.79
N SER A 139 4.16 -16.86 -4.51
CA SER A 139 3.20 -17.19 -3.47
C SER A 139 1.82 -16.57 -3.72
N ARG A 140 0.80 -17.14 -3.07
CA ARG A 140 -0.52 -16.51 -2.92
C ARG A 140 -0.71 -15.81 -1.58
N VAL A 141 0.38 -15.67 -0.81
CA VAL A 141 0.49 -14.85 0.39
C VAL A 141 0.79 -13.42 -0.01
N PHE A 142 0.19 -12.46 0.67
CA PHE A 142 0.48 -11.04 0.56
C PHE A 142 1.03 -10.54 1.89
N PHE A 143 2.25 -10.02 1.88
CA PHE A 143 2.88 -9.37 3.03
C PHE A 143 3.32 -7.99 2.58
N ALA A 144 2.72 -6.95 3.17
CA ALA A 144 2.93 -5.58 2.72
C ALA A 144 4.15 -4.93 3.37
N GLN A 145 4.86 -4.09 2.60
CA GLN A 145 5.73 -3.03 3.11
C GLN A 145 5.04 -2.25 4.24
N GLU A 146 5.76 -2.02 5.34
CA GLU A 146 5.26 -1.37 6.56
C GLU A 146 4.00 -2.02 7.18
N LEU A 147 3.73 -3.29 6.83
CA LEU A 147 2.49 -4.01 7.16
C LEU A 147 1.24 -3.17 6.92
N GLN A 148 1.26 -2.38 5.85
CA GLN A 148 0.15 -1.53 5.46
C GLN A 148 -1.14 -2.34 5.37
N TRP A 149 -2.21 -1.76 5.89
CA TRP A 149 -3.53 -2.38 5.92
C TRP A 149 -4.55 -1.44 5.29
N SER A 150 -5.38 -2.00 4.42
CA SER A 150 -6.62 -1.39 3.96
C SER A 150 -7.74 -2.42 4.03
N PRO A 151 -8.96 -2.05 4.48
CA PRO A 151 -10.11 -2.95 4.42
C PRO A 151 -10.41 -3.39 2.98
N ALA A 152 -10.06 -2.59 1.97
CA ALA A 152 -10.37 -2.87 0.57
C ALA A 152 -9.41 -3.85 -0.14
N LEU A 153 -8.37 -4.36 0.55
CA LEU A 153 -7.43 -5.33 -0.01
C LEU A 153 -8.12 -6.55 -0.64
N ALA A 154 -9.22 -7.04 -0.03
CA ALA A 154 -9.98 -8.19 -0.55
C ALA A 154 -10.57 -7.95 -1.95
N SER A 155 -10.93 -6.69 -2.27
CA SER A 155 -11.42 -6.33 -3.59
C SER A 155 -10.25 -6.08 -4.55
N ALA A 156 -9.28 -5.26 -4.14
CA ALA A 156 -8.18 -4.83 -5.00
C ALA A 156 -7.28 -5.97 -5.47
N LEU A 157 -7.12 -7.01 -4.63
CA LEU A 157 -6.23 -8.14 -4.86
C LEU A 157 -6.95 -9.45 -5.18
N GLN A 158 -8.26 -9.38 -5.47
CA GLN A 158 -9.07 -10.56 -5.66
C GLN A 158 -8.47 -11.51 -6.71
N GLY A 159 -8.35 -12.79 -6.34
CA GLY A 159 -7.87 -13.85 -7.23
C GLY A 159 -6.34 -13.91 -7.38
N LYS A 160 -5.61 -12.87 -6.99
CA LYS A 160 -4.15 -12.86 -7.00
C LYS A 160 -3.57 -13.48 -5.74
N TYR A 161 -4.13 -13.16 -4.58
CA TYR A 161 -3.70 -13.64 -3.28
C TYR A 161 -4.87 -14.32 -2.54
N ASP A 162 -4.54 -15.21 -1.61
CA ASP A 162 -5.49 -15.95 -0.77
C ASP A 162 -5.46 -15.50 0.68
N VAL A 163 -4.30 -15.05 1.16
CA VAL A 163 -4.07 -14.65 2.55
C VAL A 163 -3.20 -13.40 2.61
N VAL A 164 -3.62 -12.44 3.43
CA VAL A 164 -2.80 -11.30 3.84
C VAL A 164 -2.19 -11.61 5.19
N VAL A 165 -0.89 -11.39 5.35
CA VAL A 165 -0.20 -11.45 6.63
C VAL A 165 -0.02 -10.01 7.11
N THR A 166 -0.46 -9.73 8.33
CA THR A 166 -0.27 -8.41 8.96
C THR A 166 0.04 -8.57 10.46
N SER A 167 0.54 -7.53 11.10
CA SER A 167 0.79 -7.57 12.54
C SER A 167 -0.54 -7.47 13.32
N GLY A 168 -0.46 -7.82 14.61
CA GLY A 168 -1.56 -7.55 15.54
C GLY A 168 -1.74 -6.07 15.86
N ASP A 169 -0.93 -5.16 15.32
CA ASP A 169 -0.91 -3.76 15.75
C ASP A 169 -2.06 -2.91 15.17
N PRO A 170 -2.30 -2.82 13.85
CA PRO A 170 -3.52 -2.20 13.30
C PRO A 170 -4.80 -2.73 13.94
N TYR A 171 -4.85 -4.07 14.12
CA TYR A 171 -5.98 -4.71 14.78
C TYR A 171 -6.10 -4.28 16.23
N GLY A 172 -5.02 -4.43 17.02
CA GLY A 172 -5.01 -4.18 18.46
C GLY A 172 -5.31 -2.72 18.81
N TYR A 173 -4.88 -1.80 17.94
CA TYR A 173 -5.18 -0.39 18.01
C TYR A 173 -6.69 -0.15 17.92
N TYR A 174 -7.38 -0.67 16.90
CA TYR A 174 -8.81 -0.38 16.72
C TYR A 174 -9.76 -1.32 17.46
N ARG A 175 -9.38 -2.59 17.65
CA ARG A 175 -10.22 -3.71 18.08
C ARG A 175 -9.50 -4.59 19.10
N SER A 176 -10.25 -5.47 19.78
CA SER A 176 -9.73 -6.45 20.74
C SER A 176 -10.01 -7.86 20.26
N ASN A 177 -9.28 -8.83 20.82
CA ASN A 177 -9.56 -10.26 20.65
C ASN A 177 -9.35 -10.80 19.22
N ALA A 178 -8.30 -10.31 18.54
CA ALA A 178 -7.87 -10.85 17.26
C ALA A 178 -7.65 -12.36 17.35
N MET A 179 -8.25 -13.09 16.42
CA MET A 179 -7.99 -14.50 16.22
C MET A 179 -6.86 -14.67 15.19
N PRO A 180 -6.04 -15.75 15.30
CA PRO A 180 -4.89 -15.93 14.41
C PRO A 180 -5.19 -15.89 12.92
N LEU A 181 -6.36 -16.41 12.51
CA LEU A 181 -6.78 -16.46 11.12
C LEU A 181 -8.25 -16.05 11.04
N GLU A 182 -8.56 -15.02 10.27
CA GLU A 182 -9.92 -14.49 10.11
C GLU A 182 -10.27 -14.29 8.62
N TRP A 183 -11.55 -14.22 8.32
CA TRP A 183 -12.06 -13.73 7.04
C TRP A 183 -12.29 -12.23 7.15
N PHE A 184 -11.78 -11.43 6.22
CA PHE A 184 -12.23 -10.05 6.10
C PHE A 184 -12.96 -9.86 4.78
N GLU A 185 -13.89 -8.92 4.76
CA GLU A 185 -14.79 -8.68 3.63
C GLU A 185 -14.85 -7.20 3.27
N TYR A 186 -14.83 -6.91 1.97
CA TYR A 186 -15.07 -5.60 1.41
C TYR A 186 -15.81 -5.73 0.07
N ALA A 187 -16.87 -4.95 -0.12
CA ALA A 187 -17.67 -4.93 -1.36
C ALA A 187 -18.08 -6.34 -1.86
N GLY A 188 -18.47 -7.24 -0.94
CA GLY A 188 -18.86 -8.62 -1.25
C GLY A 188 -17.69 -9.54 -1.64
N LYS A 189 -16.45 -9.09 -1.51
CA LYS A 189 -15.23 -9.87 -1.73
C LYS A 189 -14.62 -10.21 -0.38
N ARG A 190 -14.15 -11.45 -0.24
CA ARG A 190 -13.54 -11.95 1.00
C ARG A 190 -12.14 -12.49 0.76
N MET A 191 -11.26 -12.31 1.73
CA MET A 191 -9.91 -12.88 1.75
C MET A 191 -9.52 -13.27 3.17
N LEU A 192 -8.55 -14.16 3.32
CA LEU A 192 -8.03 -14.51 4.64
C LEU A 192 -7.05 -13.46 5.13
N VAL A 193 -7.02 -13.25 6.44
CA VAL A 193 -5.97 -12.49 7.11
C VAL A 193 -5.37 -13.33 8.22
N LEU A 194 -4.05 -13.49 8.18
CA LEU A 194 -3.25 -14.09 9.24
C LEU A 194 -2.74 -12.96 10.14
N LEU A 195 -3.29 -12.89 11.34
CA LEU A 195 -2.96 -11.91 12.37
C LEU A 195 -2.03 -12.56 13.37
N GLY A 196 -0.75 -12.20 13.42
CA GLY A 196 0.13 -12.92 14.34
C GLY A 196 1.50 -12.32 14.59
N GLY A 197 1.72 -11.96 15.85
CA GLY A 197 3.01 -12.02 16.52
C GLY A 197 2.98 -13.00 17.69
N GLY A 198 4.14 -13.57 18.02
CA GLY A 198 4.35 -14.42 19.19
C GLY A 198 3.74 -15.83 19.17
N LYS A 199 4.07 -16.60 20.21
CA LYS A 199 3.64 -17.98 20.42
C LYS A 199 2.16 -18.09 20.76
N LYS A 200 1.45 -19.06 20.18
CA LYS A 200 0.05 -19.39 20.56
C LYS A 200 -0.15 -20.90 20.74
N ASP A 201 -0.99 -21.27 21.70
CA ASP A 201 -1.47 -22.65 21.91
C ASP A 201 -2.94 -22.72 21.46
N LEU A 202 -3.16 -23.12 20.21
CA LEU A 202 -4.49 -23.29 19.64
C LEU A 202 -5.00 -24.69 19.98
N LYS A 203 -6.32 -24.91 19.86
CA LYS A 203 -6.89 -26.25 20.06
C LYS A 203 -6.29 -27.29 19.10
N CYS A 204 -5.99 -26.88 17.86
CA CYS A 204 -5.52 -27.74 16.78
C CYS A 204 -4.00 -27.87 16.64
N CYS A 205 -3.23 -26.89 17.14
CA CYS A 205 -1.76 -26.88 17.05
C CYS A 205 -1.16 -25.89 18.05
N ARG A 206 0.14 -26.02 18.31
CA ARG A 206 0.96 -24.96 18.90
C ARG A 206 1.77 -24.33 17.78
N TRP A 207 1.81 -23.02 17.71
CA TRP A 207 2.64 -22.32 16.74
C TRP A 207 3.57 -21.30 17.38
N ASP A 208 4.66 -20.99 16.70
CA ASP A 208 5.61 -19.93 17.06
C ASP A 208 6.20 -19.31 15.78
N TRP A 209 6.84 -18.15 15.93
CA TRP A 209 7.61 -17.53 14.86
C TRP A 209 9.09 -17.84 15.07
N ALA A 210 9.69 -18.58 14.14
CA ALA A 210 11.13 -18.70 14.05
C ALA A 210 11.74 -17.33 13.68
N PHE A 211 11.10 -16.61 12.75
CA PHE A 211 11.43 -15.24 12.37
C PHE A 211 10.16 -14.50 11.87
N PHE A 212 10.03 -13.21 12.17
CA PHE A 212 8.94 -12.36 11.69
C PHE A 212 9.38 -10.90 11.83
N ASP A 213 10.14 -10.44 10.85
CA ASP A 213 10.78 -9.13 10.88
C ASP A 213 11.34 -8.79 9.48
N ASP A 214 12.01 -7.64 9.39
CA ASP A 214 12.83 -7.27 8.23
C ASP A 214 13.91 -8.34 7.98
N GLY A 215 14.06 -8.77 6.74
CA GLY A 215 14.97 -9.84 6.34
C GLY A 215 16.43 -9.43 6.51
N GLU A 216 16.72 -8.14 6.33
CA GLU A 216 18.02 -7.51 6.54
C GLU A 216 18.54 -7.78 7.96
N VAL A 217 17.66 -7.73 8.97
CA VAL A 217 18.07 -7.85 10.37
C VAL A 217 18.34 -9.29 10.79
N PHE A 218 18.17 -10.29 9.92
CA PHE A 218 18.55 -11.66 10.26
C PHE A 218 20.06 -11.78 10.52
N SER A 219 20.88 -11.16 9.69
CA SER A 219 22.34 -11.20 9.80
C SER A 219 22.97 -9.83 10.01
N THR A 220 22.21 -8.74 9.91
CA THR A 220 22.67 -7.37 10.16
C THR A 220 21.90 -6.73 11.30
N ARG A 221 22.23 -5.49 11.66
CA ARG A 221 21.45 -4.67 12.59
C ARG A 221 21.06 -3.36 11.90
N ASP A 222 20.44 -3.45 10.72
CA ASP A 222 19.90 -2.30 9.99
C ASP A 222 20.90 -1.13 9.85
N TYR A 223 20.43 0.11 9.98
CA TYR A 223 21.24 1.31 10.13
C TYR A 223 22.31 1.18 11.23
N MET A 224 22.04 0.47 12.34
CA MET A 224 23.03 0.36 13.44
C MET A 224 24.32 -0.34 13.03
N SER A 225 24.28 -1.23 12.04
CA SER A 225 25.47 -1.84 11.46
C SER A 225 25.79 -1.35 10.07
N ASP A 226 25.13 -0.30 9.57
CA ASP A 226 25.20 0.13 8.16
C ASP A 226 24.97 -1.08 7.24
N PHE A 227 24.04 -1.98 7.59
CA PHE A 227 23.74 -3.24 6.90
C PHE A 227 24.94 -4.18 6.70
N TYR A 228 26.04 -4.01 7.45
CA TYR A 228 27.10 -5.00 7.52
C TYR A 228 26.67 -6.19 8.37
N ARG A 229 27.07 -7.39 7.95
CA ARG A 229 26.83 -8.64 8.66
C ARG A 229 27.47 -8.59 10.06
N VAL A 230 26.72 -9.02 11.06
CA VAL A 230 27.10 -9.13 12.46
C VAL A 230 26.98 -10.61 12.87
N PRO A 231 28.09 -11.39 12.87
CA PRO A 231 28.05 -12.84 13.09
C PRO A 231 27.41 -13.26 14.42
N GLU A 232 27.63 -12.50 15.49
CA GLU A 232 27.06 -12.79 16.81
C GLU A 232 25.54 -12.61 16.82
N TRP A 233 25.03 -11.68 16.01
CA TRP A 233 23.62 -11.39 15.87
C TRP A 233 22.93 -12.48 15.04
N GLU A 234 23.50 -12.82 13.89
CA GLU A 234 23.05 -13.94 13.06
C GLU A 234 22.99 -15.25 13.84
N LYS A 235 24.02 -15.51 14.66
CA LYS A 235 24.07 -16.70 15.51
C LYS A 235 22.87 -16.79 16.45
N GLN A 236 22.36 -15.67 16.97
CA GLN A 236 21.18 -15.68 17.85
C GLN A 236 19.93 -16.17 17.10
N HIS A 237 19.75 -15.74 15.86
CA HIS A 237 18.65 -16.19 15.02
C HIS A 237 18.79 -17.67 14.64
N VAL A 238 19.99 -18.10 14.22
CA VAL A 238 20.27 -19.51 13.93
C VAL A 238 20.02 -20.40 15.15
N ASP A 239 20.46 -19.98 16.35
CA ASP A 239 20.25 -20.72 17.59
C ASP A 239 18.77 -20.82 17.97
N LYS A 240 17.95 -19.81 17.65
CA LYS A 240 16.50 -19.85 17.83
C LYS A 240 15.85 -20.94 16.97
N PHE A 241 16.24 -21.07 15.71
CA PHE A 241 15.76 -22.15 14.83
C PHE A 241 16.15 -23.53 15.40
N LYS A 242 17.42 -23.72 15.75
CA LYS A 242 17.90 -24.98 16.37
C LYS A 242 17.15 -25.32 17.65
N ARG A 243 16.87 -24.32 18.49
CA ARG A 243 16.08 -24.51 19.71
C ARG A 243 14.65 -24.97 19.38
N LEU A 244 13.97 -24.31 18.44
CA LEU A 244 12.61 -24.71 18.04
C LEU A 244 12.59 -26.13 17.46
N GLU A 245 13.56 -26.49 16.64
CA GLU A 245 13.72 -27.85 16.14
C GLU A 245 13.88 -28.86 17.28
N ASN A 246 14.78 -28.59 18.24
CA ASN A 246 14.98 -29.43 19.43
C ASN A 246 13.73 -29.53 20.33
N GLU A 247 12.89 -28.50 20.35
CA GLU A 247 11.59 -28.52 21.02
C GLU A 247 10.51 -29.30 20.24
N GLY A 248 10.84 -29.81 19.05
CA GLY A 248 9.95 -30.61 18.19
C GLY A 248 9.05 -29.79 17.28
N TYR A 249 9.38 -28.53 17.00
CA TYR A 249 8.66 -27.74 16.00
C TYR A 249 9.03 -28.17 14.59
N ARG A 250 8.03 -28.30 13.72
CA ARG A 250 8.22 -28.43 12.28
C ARG A 250 8.11 -27.05 11.63
N PHE A 251 9.04 -26.72 10.75
CA PHE A 251 8.98 -25.49 9.97
C PHE A 251 8.03 -25.64 8.79
N VAL A 252 7.15 -24.66 8.60
CA VAL A 252 6.13 -24.62 7.55
C VAL A 252 6.07 -23.22 6.95
N THR A 253 5.68 -23.11 5.68
CA THR A 253 5.38 -21.80 5.07
C THR A 253 4.03 -21.27 5.57
N VAL A 254 3.71 -20.00 5.32
CA VAL A 254 2.41 -19.42 5.64
C VAL A 254 1.27 -20.19 4.97
N THR A 255 1.41 -20.54 3.69
CA THR A 255 0.38 -21.33 2.98
C THR A 255 0.17 -22.69 3.65
N GLU A 256 1.24 -23.40 3.99
CA GLU A 256 1.15 -24.70 4.67
C GLU A 256 0.50 -24.58 6.07
N PHE A 257 0.78 -23.48 6.79
CA PHE A 257 0.16 -23.21 8.08
C PHE A 257 -1.35 -22.97 7.97
N VAL A 258 -1.79 -22.14 7.02
CA VAL A 258 -3.22 -21.87 6.78
C VAL A 258 -3.96 -23.16 6.42
N GLU A 259 -3.38 -24.00 5.58
CA GLU A 259 -3.96 -25.30 5.21
C GLU A 259 -4.00 -26.29 6.39
N LEU A 260 -2.98 -26.27 7.25
CA LEU A 260 -2.99 -27.04 8.50
C LEU A 260 -4.17 -26.65 9.39
N LEU A 261 -4.40 -25.35 9.59
CA LEU A 261 -5.52 -24.85 10.40
C LEU A 261 -6.86 -25.32 9.83
N LYS A 262 -7.08 -25.15 8.52
CA LYS A 262 -8.31 -25.60 7.83
C LYS A 262 -8.52 -27.10 7.99
N LYS A 263 -7.49 -27.92 7.71
CA LYS A 263 -7.55 -29.38 7.81
C LYS A 263 -7.85 -29.88 9.23
N ARG A 264 -7.41 -29.14 10.25
CA ARG A 264 -7.64 -29.46 11.66
C ARG A 264 -8.93 -28.85 12.22
N GLY A 265 -9.83 -28.37 11.35
CA GLY A 265 -11.16 -27.90 11.74
C GLY A 265 -11.16 -26.57 12.49
N TYR A 266 -10.14 -25.73 12.30
CA TYR A 266 -10.15 -24.37 12.83
C TYR A 266 -11.33 -23.59 12.22
N LYS A 267 -12.21 -23.06 13.07
CA LYS A 267 -13.34 -22.23 12.65
C LYS A 267 -12.83 -20.80 12.45
N ILE A 268 -12.73 -20.39 11.18
CA ILE A 268 -12.27 -19.06 10.79
C ILE A 268 -13.44 -18.07 10.98
N PRO A 269 -13.38 -17.14 11.96
CA PRO A 269 -14.41 -16.14 12.16
C PRO A 269 -14.32 -15.03 11.10
N VAL A 270 -15.32 -14.15 11.08
CA VAL A 270 -15.26 -12.91 10.28
C VAL A 270 -14.68 -11.80 11.14
N MET A 271 -13.67 -11.13 10.60
CA MET A 271 -13.00 -9.99 11.19
C MET A 271 -13.96 -8.80 11.24
N PRO A 272 -14.05 -8.08 12.38
CA PRO A 272 -14.77 -6.81 12.42
C PRO A 272 -14.09 -5.78 11.50
N TYR A 273 -14.84 -4.75 11.09
CA TYR A 273 -14.26 -3.70 10.26
C TYR A 273 -13.06 -3.03 10.97
N LEU A 274 -11.97 -2.88 10.20
CA LEU A 274 -10.73 -2.20 10.57
C LEU A 274 -10.45 -1.09 9.54
N PRO A 275 -10.32 0.18 9.96
CA PRO A 275 -9.79 1.25 9.13
C PRO A 275 -8.35 0.97 8.66
N GLU A 276 -7.79 1.86 7.86
CA GLU A 276 -6.41 1.76 7.40
C GLU A 276 -5.42 1.74 8.57
N GLY A 277 -4.27 1.10 8.37
CA GLY A 277 -3.23 1.02 9.40
C GLY A 277 -1.86 0.65 8.87
N THR A 278 -0.85 0.69 9.74
CA THR A 278 0.54 0.29 9.51
C THR A 278 1.09 -0.40 10.76
N TRP A 279 2.28 -1.00 10.69
CA TRP A 279 2.84 -1.83 11.77
C TRP A 279 3.05 -1.16 13.14
N ASN A 280 3.02 0.18 13.20
CA ASN A 280 3.18 0.96 14.43
C ASN A 280 2.16 2.11 14.53
N MET A 281 0.91 1.74 14.78
CA MET A 281 -0.20 2.64 15.01
C MET A 281 0.04 3.59 16.19
N SER A 282 0.75 3.13 17.22
CA SER A 282 1.08 3.96 18.38
C SER A 282 2.01 5.14 18.03
N ALA A 283 2.86 4.98 17.02
CA ALA A 283 3.72 6.04 16.51
C ALA A 283 3.02 7.02 15.55
N GLY A 284 1.78 6.75 15.17
CA GLY A 284 0.96 7.62 14.32
C GLY A 284 0.24 6.88 13.18
N GLY A 285 0.50 5.60 12.95
CA GLY A 285 -0.17 4.83 11.91
C GLY A 285 -0.04 5.50 10.53
N PRO A 286 -1.12 5.62 9.74
CA PRO A 286 -1.08 6.34 8.46
C PRO A 286 -0.65 7.82 8.57
N TYR A 287 -0.92 8.50 9.70
CA TYR A 287 -0.45 9.89 9.90
C TYR A 287 1.07 9.98 9.94
N ASN A 288 1.75 8.92 10.37
CA ASN A 288 3.22 8.89 10.34
C ASN A 288 3.76 9.09 8.92
N TRP A 289 3.05 8.65 7.88
CA TRP A 289 3.51 8.67 6.48
C TRP A 289 2.86 9.77 5.63
N LEU A 290 1.85 10.43 6.20
CA LEU A 290 0.96 11.35 5.50
C LEU A 290 0.71 12.58 6.38
N GLY A 291 1.77 13.12 6.99
CA GLY A 291 1.72 14.41 7.68
C GLY A 291 2.60 14.58 8.92
N LYS A 292 3.39 13.61 9.32
CA LYS A 292 4.21 13.75 10.54
C LYS A 292 5.62 14.26 10.21
N GLN A 293 5.74 15.42 9.54
CA GLN A 293 7.06 15.99 9.13
C GLN A 293 7.90 16.51 10.32
N GLY A 294 8.37 15.59 11.15
CA GLY A 294 9.02 15.88 12.43
C GLY A 294 10.54 15.81 12.40
N GLY A 295 11.14 15.21 11.37
CA GLY A 295 12.59 14.97 11.31
C GLY A 295 13.15 14.80 9.90
N GLY A 296 14.48 14.84 9.79
CA GLY A 296 15.19 14.55 8.53
C GLY A 296 14.86 15.51 7.37
N ALA A 297 14.69 14.93 6.19
CA ALA A 297 14.37 15.61 4.94
C ALA A 297 12.87 15.58 4.59
N GLU A 298 12.02 15.14 5.51
CA GLU A 298 10.61 14.81 5.30
C GLU A 298 9.79 15.97 4.70
N THR A 299 8.99 15.63 3.68
CA THR A 299 8.04 16.50 2.98
C THR A 299 6.83 15.69 2.51
N ASP A 300 6.23 14.89 3.40
CA ASP A 300 5.17 13.91 3.07
C ASP A 300 4.11 14.45 2.09
N GLY A 301 3.43 15.53 2.48
CA GLY A 301 2.32 16.08 1.70
C GLY A 301 2.73 16.51 0.29
N PRO A 302 3.79 17.33 0.12
CA PRO A 302 4.31 17.68 -1.20
C PRO A 302 4.85 16.48 -2.00
N THR A 303 5.55 15.55 -1.36
CA THR A 303 6.08 14.32 -2.00
C THR A 303 4.95 13.46 -2.56
N ARG A 304 3.84 13.30 -1.83
CA ARG A 304 2.69 12.54 -2.33
C ARG A 304 1.93 13.31 -3.43
N ALA A 305 1.81 14.63 -3.31
CA ALA A 305 1.24 15.46 -4.37
C ALA A 305 2.01 15.33 -5.69
N ARG A 306 3.34 15.30 -5.62
CA ARG A 306 4.23 15.08 -6.77
C ARG A 306 3.97 13.74 -7.48
N ASN A 307 3.72 12.68 -6.70
CA ASN A 307 3.33 11.37 -7.24
C ASN A 307 1.99 11.44 -7.99
N PHE A 308 0.95 12.06 -7.42
CA PHE A 308 -0.34 12.23 -8.11
C PHE A 308 -0.22 13.07 -9.39
N GLN A 309 0.67 14.07 -9.43
CA GLN A 309 0.95 14.84 -10.64
C GLN A 309 1.59 13.96 -11.73
N ALA A 310 2.63 13.19 -11.40
CA ALA A 310 3.26 12.25 -12.33
C ALA A 310 2.28 11.17 -12.80
N ARG A 311 1.46 10.65 -11.88
CA ARG A 311 0.39 9.68 -12.16
C ARG A 311 -0.59 10.18 -13.21
N ASN A 312 -0.98 11.45 -13.19
CA ASN A 312 -1.86 12.03 -14.21
C ASN A 312 -1.24 11.94 -15.61
N TRP A 313 0.06 12.19 -15.74
CA TRP A 313 0.78 12.04 -17.01
C TRP A 313 0.77 10.58 -17.48
N VAL A 314 1.14 9.64 -16.61
CA VAL A 314 1.23 8.22 -16.95
C VAL A 314 -0.14 7.65 -17.35
N LEU A 315 -1.21 7.97 -16.62
CA LEU A 315 -2.56 7.55 -16.95
C LEU A 315 -3.07 8.15 -18.26
N THR A 316 -2.71 9.40 -18.55
CA THR A 316 -3.05 10.06 -19.81
C THR A 316 -2.36 9.39 -20.98
N ALA A 317 -1.06 9.15 -20.88
CA ALA A 317 -0.28 8.43 -21.87
C ALA A 317 -0.86 7.02 -22.11
N GLN A 318 -1.14 6.26 -21.04
CA GLN A 318 -1.78 4.94 -21.14
C GLN A 318 -3.12 5.01 -21.89
N THR A 319 -3.96 5.99 -21.56
CA THR A 319 -5.30 6.15 -22.16
C THR A 319 -5.19 6.43 -23.65
N LEU A 320 -4.31 7.35 -24.04
CA LEU A 320 -4.04 7.67 -25.44
C LEU A 320 -3.47 6.47 -26.18
N VAL A 321 -2.44 5.80 -25.62
CA VAL A 321 -1.86 4.58 -26.19
C VAL A 321 -2.95 3.56 -26.47
N LYS A 322 -3.79 3.21 -25.48
CA LYS A 322 -4.88 2.24 -25.66
C LYS A 322 -5.83 2.63 -26.80
N LYS A 323 -6.04 3.91 -27.05
CA LYS A 323 -6.95 4.39 -28.11
C LYS A 323 -6.36 4.29 -29.52
N VAL A 324 -5.05 4.43 -29.66
CA VAL A 324 -4.40 4.57 -30.97
C VAL A 324 -3.47 3.41 -31.33
N ILE A 325 -3.09 2.56 -30.37
CA ILE A 325 -2.00 1.59 -30.54
C ILE A 325 -2.22 0.64 -31.72
N ASP A 326 -3.46 0.24 -31.99
CA ASP A 326 -3.78 -0.67 -33.11
C ASP A 326 -3.78 0.05 -34.48
N ARG A 327 -3.69 1.39 -34.50
CA ARG A 327 -3.63 2.22 -35.71
C ARG A 327 -2.20 2.65 -36.04
N LEU A 328 -1.25 2.47 -35.11
CA LEU A 328 0.15 2.82 -35.31
C LEU A 328 0.87 1.65 -36.00
N GLN A 329 1.42 1.89 -37.19
CA GLN A 329 2.10 0.83 -37.97
C GLN A 329 3.47 0.47 -37.41
N GLU A 330 4.23 1.41 -36.83
CA GLU A 330 5.46 1.19 -36.05
C GLU A 330 5.80 2.52 -35.32
N PRO A 331 6.51 2.52 -34.16
CA PRO A 331 7.01 1.37 -33.41
C PRO A 331 6.15 1.03 -32.17
N ARG A 332 5.18 0.12 -32.33
CA ARG A 332 4.26 -0.34 -31.27
C ARG A 332 5.01 -0.90 -30.06
N ALA A 333 6.05 -1.69 -30.29
CA ALA A 333 6.85 -2.30 -29.23
C ALA A 333 7.58 -1.23 -28.39
N PHE A 334 8.14 -0.21 -29.04
CA PHE A 334 8.80 0.90 -28.37
C PHE A 334 7.82 1.69 -27.51
N ILE A 335 6.65 2.04 -28.04
CA ILE A 335 5.60 2.77 -27.29
C ILE A 335 5.19 2.00 -26.03
N MET A 336 4.93 0.70 -26.17
CA MET A 336 4.56 -0.14 -25.02
C MET A 336 5.71 -0.24 -24.00
N LYS A 337 6.97 -0.25 -24.47
CA LYS A 337 8.14 -0.29 -23.59
C LYS A 337 8.31 1.01 -22.81
N VAL A 338 8.19 2.16 -23.46
CA VAL A 338 8.25 3.47 -22.79
C VAL A 338 7.11 3.62 -21.80
N LEU A 339 5.89 3.17 -22.13
CA LEU A 339 4.77 3.22 -21.20
C LEU A 339 4.99 2.31 -19.99
N GLU A 340 5.56 1.12 -20.20
CA GLU A 340 5.95 0.24 -19.10
C GLU A 340 7.02 0.89 -18.21
N LEU A 341 8.04 1.54 -18.79
CA LEU A 341 9.05 2.28 -18.02
C LEU A 341 8.43 3.43 -17.23
N ALA A 342 7.54 4.21 -17.83
CA ALA A 342 6.85 5.30 -17.13
C ALA A 342 6.08 4.80 -15.90
N TRP A 343 5.41 3.66 -16.00
CA TRP A 343 4.79 3.00 -14.85
C TRP A 343 5.79 2.48 -13.84
N GLN A 344 6.91 1.89 -14.27
CA GLN A 344 7.95 1.43 -13.35
C GLN A 344 8.49 2.59 -12.51
N HIS A 345 8.84 3.70 -13.15
CA HIS A 345 9.34 4.90 -12.48
C HIS A 345 8.29 5.56 -11.59
N LEU A 346 7.02 5.61 -12.02
CA LEU A 346 5.95 6.11 -11.14
C LEU A 346 5.87 5.31 -9.84
N LEU A 347 5.82 3.99 -9.92
CA LEU A 347 5.73 3.14 -8.73
C LEU A 347 6.98 3.23 -7.85
N LEU A 348 8.17 3.39 -8.44
CA LEU A 348 9.39 3.68 -7.67
C LEU A 348 9.29 5.02 -6.93
N GLY A 349 8.68 6.04 -7.55
CA GLY A 349 8.38 7.31 -6.90
C GLY A 349 7.42 7.19 -5.71
N GLU A 350 6.53 6.19 -5.74
CA GLU A 350 5.54 5.93 -4.70
C GLU A 350 6.08 5.16 -3.48
N VAL A 351 7.40 4.96 -3.40
CA VAL A 351 8.09 4.31 -2.28
C VAL A 351 7.71 4.95 -0.92
N SER A 352 7.60 4.12 0.13
CA SER A 352 7.31 4.56 1.49
C SER A 352 8.49 5.28 2.15
N ASP A 353 9.70 4.80 1.92
CA ASP A 353 10.94 5.26 2.58
C ASP A 353 11.29 6.73 2.28
N SER A 354 10.68 7.33 1.26
CA SER A 354 10.76 8.78 1.02
C SER A 354 9.81 9.62 1.88
N SER A 355 9.12 9.00 2.83
CA SER A 355 8.16 9.60 3.75
C SER A 355 8.23 8.97 5.14
N GLY A 356 7.69 9.66 6.14
CA GLY A 356 7.44 9.11 7.46
C GLY A 356 8.62 8.98 8.42
N TRP A 357 9.34 7.86 8.45
CA TRP A 357 10.36 7.60 9.50
C TRP A 357 11.65 8.41 9.32
N SER A 358 11.56 9.75 9.35
CA SER A 358 12.70 10.67 9.22
C SER A 358 13.58 10.40 7.99
N PRO A 359 12.99 10.41 6.77
CA PRO A 359 13.70 10.07 5.54
C PRO A 359 14.94 10.95 5.33
N PHE A 360 15.98 10.36 4.77
CA PHE A 360 17.18 11.06 4.33
C PHE A 360 16.91 11.91 3.08
N PRO A 361 17.71 12.96 2.84
CA PRO A 361 17.58 13.79 1.64
C PRO A 361 17.65 13.01 0.32
N ILE A 362 18.38 11.89 0.30
CA ILE A 362 18.47 11.04 -0.91
C ILE A 362 17.15 10.34 -1.22
N GLU A 363 16.41 9.92 -0.19
CA GLU A 363 15.15 9.18 -0.34
C GLU A 363 14.02 10.09 -0.83
N VAL A 364 13.95 11.31 -0.28
CA VAL A 364 13.01 12.32 -0.77
C VAL A 364 13.32 12.74 -2.21
N ARG A 365 14.61 12.93 -2.53
CA ARG A 365 15.04 13.25 -3.89
C ARG A 365 14.77 12.11 -4.87
N TYR A 366 14.95 10.86 -4.42
CA TYR A 366 14.66 9.67 -5.22
C TYR A 366 13.22 9.70 -5.74
N THR A 367 12.23 9.97 -4.90
CA THR A 367 10.83 10.10 -5.36
C THR A 367 10.65 11.18 -6.43
N ASP A 368 11.26 12.36 -6.27
CA ASP A 368 11.12 13.43 -7.26
C ASP A 368 11.80 13.09 -8.60
N GLU A 369 12.99 12.48 -8.54
CA GLU A 369 13.71 11.99 -9.73
C GLU A 369 12.89 10.93 -10.48
N GLU A 370 12.37 9.93 -9.77
CA GLU A 370 11.53 8.86 -10.34
C GLU A 370 10.22 9.41 -10.93
N CYS A 371 9.54 10.32 -10.24
CA CYS A 371 8.36 11.02 -10.76
C CYS A 371 8.67 11.81 -12.04
N THR A 372 9.85 12.44 -12.09
CA THR A 372 10.29 13.23 -13.24
C THR A 372 10.57 12.34 -14.45
N VAL A 373 11.21 11.19 -14.27
CA VAL A 373 11.44 10.22 -15.35
C VAL A 373 10.11 9.64 -15.85
N ALA A 374 9.19 9.31 -14.94
CA ALA A 374 7.85 8.83 -15.29
C ALA A 374 7.08 9.84 -16.15
N GLU A 375 7.11 11.11 -15.74
CA GLU A 375 6.48 12.22 -16.47
C GLU A 375 7.12 12.43 -17.84
N GLN A 376 8.45 12.45 -17.94
CA GLN A 376 9.14 12.62 -19.22
C GLN A 376 8.76 11.51 -20.21
N GLY A 377 8.81 10.25 -19.77
CA GLY A 377 8.40 9.11 -20.61
C GLY A 377 6.94 9.21 -21.07
N ALA A 378 6.04 9.59 -20.17
CA ALA A 378 4.64 9.80 -20.51
C ALA A 378 4.42 10.97 -21.48
N ARG A 379 5.14 12.08 -21.28
CA ARG A 379 5.07 13.27 -22.14
C ARG A 379 5.54 12.95 -23.55
N THR A 380 6.68 12.29 -23.70
CA THR A 380 7.18 11.84 -25.02
C THR A 380 6.13 10.99 -25.74
N LEU A 381 5.47 10.06 -25.04
CA LEU A 381 4.39 9.26 -25.65
C LEU A 381 3.20 10.10 -26.09
N ILE A 382 2.76 11.04 -25.26
CA ILE A 382 1.65 11.94 -25.59
C ILE A 382 2.01 12.76 -26.84
N GLU A 383 3.20 13.32 -26.90
CA GLU A 383 3.68 14.10 -28.04
C GLU A 383 3.65 13.31 -29.34
N GLU A 384 4.26 12.12 -29.34
CA GLU A 384 4.31 11.25 -30.52
C GLU A 384 2.91 10.81 -30.97
N ILE A 385 2.00 10.52 -30.03
CA ILE A 385 0.62 10.16 -30.37
C ILE A 385 -0.15 11.34 -30.94
N LEU A 386 -0.01 12.55 -30.38
CA LEU A 386 -0.71 13.73 -30.88
C LEU A 386 -0.23 14.09 -32.30
N LYS A 387 1.08 14.01 -32.57
CA LYS A 387 1.66 14.17 -33.92
C LYS A 387 1.13 13.10 -34.88
N ALA A 388 1.22 11.83 -34.50
CA ALA A 388 0.80 10.71 -35.36
C ALA A 388 -0.71 10.68 -35.66
N THR A 389 -1.52 11.34 -34.83
CA THR A 389 -2.97 11.44 -35.04
C THR A 389 -3.42 12.76 -35.66
N HIS A 390 -2.48 13.62 -36.10
CA HIS A 390 -2.73 14.95 -36.64
C HIS A 390 -3.59 15.81 -35.70
N ARG A 391 -3.29 15.73 -34.39
CA ARG A 391 -3.91 16.51 -33.31
C ARG A 391 -2.92 17.47 -32.66
N ASP A 392 -1.79 17.71 -33.32
CA ASP A 392 -0.71 18.61 -32.93
C ASP A 392 -1.10 20.10 -32.94
N THR A 393 -2.13 20.46 -33.70
CA THR A 393 -2.60 21.85 -33.85
C THR A 393 -3.78 22.22 -32.93
N GLY A 394 -4.21 21.32 -32.04
CA GLY A 394 -5.36 21.55 -31.16
C GLY A 394 -5.22 20.94 -29.77
N SER A 395 -6.14 21.28 -28.87
CA SER A 395 -6.21 20.63 -27.57
C SER A 395 -7.11 19.40 -27.62
N VAL A 396 -6.79 18.38 -26.83
CA VAL A 396 -7.53 17.13 -26.74
C VAL A 396 -7.95 16.91 -25.30
N LEU A 397 -9.22 16.62 -25.11
CA LEU A 397 -9.79 16.22 -23.82
C LEU A 397 -9.73 14.70 -23.71
N VAL A 398 -9.12 14.20 -22.65
CA VAL A 398 -8.92 12.77 -22.36
C VAL A 398 -9.63 12.42 -21.07
N ASP A 399 -10.67 11.61 -21.18
CA ASP A 399 -11.40 11.06 -20.05
C ASP A 399 -10.76 9.73 -19.65
N ILE A 400 -9.94 9.74 -18.61
CA ILE A 400 -9.14 8.57 -18.22
C ILE A 400 -10.06 7.39 -17.83
N ARG A 401 -11.21 7.66 -17.19
CA ARG A 401 -12.13 6.62 -16.74
C ARG A 401 -12.74 5.85 -17.90
N THR A 402 -13.25 6.56 -18.89
CA THR A 402 -13.98 5.97 -20.02
C THR A 402 -13.07 5.62 -21.20
N GLY A 403 -11.87 6.20 -21.25
CA GLY A 403 -10.97 6.14 -22.40
C GLY A 403 -11.42 6.99 -23.58
N GLU A 404 -12.36 7.91 -23.37
CA GLU A 404 -12.85 8.81 -24.42
C GLU A 404 -11.84 9.91 -24.70
N VAL A 405 -11.63 10.22 -25.99
CA VAL A 405 -10.65 11.21 -26.45
C VAL A 405 -11.29 12.14 -27.48
N LYS A 406 -11.60 13.38 -27.07
CA LYS A 406 -12.32 14.38 -27.89
C LYS A 406 -11.43 15.55 -28.25
N SER A 407 -11.61 16.11 -29.45
CA SER A 407 -11.02 17.42 -29.77
C SER A 407 -11.67 18.50 -28.91
N ALA A 408 -10.87 19.38 -28.33
CA ALA A 408 -11.31 20.55 -27.58
C ALA A 408 -10.93 21.80 -28.38
N THR A 409 -11.95 22.47 -28.93
CA THR A 409 -11.82 23.60 -29.87
C THR A 409 -11.64 24.95 -29.18
N LYS A 410 -11.76 25.01 -27.86
CA LYS A 410 -11.45 26.20 -27.06
C LYS A 410 -10.65 25.78 -25.83
N PRO A 411 -9.63 26.55 -25.41
CA PRO A 411 -9.24 26.50 -24.01
C PRO A 411 -10.49 26.86 -23.21
N ALA A 412 -11.05 25.93 -22.43
CA ALA A 412 -11.96 26.35 -21.38
C ALA A 412 -11.12 27.24 -20.47
N CYS A 413 -11.47 28.51 -20.37
CA CYS A 413 -11.02 29.31 -19.25
C CYS A 413 -11.49 28.56 -18.01
N THR A 414 -10.57 28.23 -17.11
CA THR A 414 -10.93 27.80 -15.77
C THR A 414 -11.90 28.84 -15.24
N PRO A 415 -13.14 28.48 -14.89
CA PRO A 415 -14.08 29.46 -14.36
C PRO A 415 -13.41 30.16 -13.19
N GLU A 416 -13.46 31.48 -13.12
CA GLU A 416 -12.78 32.19 -12.03
C GLU A 416 -13.47 31.97 -10.68
N GLY A 417 -14.71 31.47 -10.70
CA GLY A 417 -15.57 31.30 -9.52
C GLY A 417 -15.88 32.65 -8.85
N GLN A 418 -16.99 32.73 -8.14
CA GLN A 418 -17.27 33.91 -7.33
C GLN A 418 -16.54 33.79 -5.98
N VAL A 419 -15.75 34.80 -5.60
CA VAL A 419 -15.19 34.88 -4.24
C VAL A 419 -16.33 34.79 -3.23
N SER A 420 -16.22 33.86 -2.29
CA SER A 420 -17.29 33.52 -1.34
C SER A 420 -16.69 33.12 -0.01
N TYR A 421 -17.55 32.94 1.00
CA TYR A 421 -17.22 32.19 2.20
C TYR A 421 -17.43 30.68 1.98
N PRO A 422 -16.68 29.81 2.66
CA PRO A 422 -16.97 28.38 2.67
C PRO A 422 -18.39 28.11 3.22
N PRO A 423 -19.15 27.17 2.62
CA PRO A 423 -20.49 26.82 3.07
C PRO A 423 -20.51 25.96 4.36
N VAL A 424 -19.34 25.50 4.81
CA VAL A 424 -19.14 24.77 6.07
C VAL A 424 -18.06 25.48 6.89
N PRO A 425 -18.13 25.47 8.23
CA PRO A 425 -17.05 26.00 9.05
C PRO A 425 -15.72 25.28 8.78
N ILE A 426 -14.63 26.03 8.82
CA ILE A 426 -13.27 25.52 8.70
C ILE A 426 -12.47 26.17 9.81
N LEU A 427 -11.81 25.35 10.62
CA LEU A 427 -10.94 25.81 11.69
C LEU A 427 -9.50 25.54 11.29
N ALA A 428 -8.60 26.48 11.53
CA ALA A 428 -7.19 26.34 11.25
C ALA A 428 -6.35 26.75 12.45
N ARG A 429 -5.31 25.97 12.76
CA ARG A 429 -4.30 26.24 13.79
C ARG A 429 -2.94 26.38 13.11
N GLY A 430 -2.30 27.54 13.31
CA GLY A 430 -0.94 27.86 12.87
C GLY A 430 -0.52 29.22 13.43
N ALA A 431 0.66 29.72 13.07
CA ALA A 431 1.07 31.09 13.43
C ALA A 431 0.14 32.14 12.79
N SER A 432 -0.23 31.88 11.54
CA SER A 432 -1.27 32.58 10.79
C SER A 432 -1.85 31.64 9.74
N TYR A 433 -3.01 31.99 9.17
CA TYR A 433 -3.59 31.22 8.08
C TYR A 433 -4.40 32.10 7.14
N SER A 434 -4.59 31.63 5.91
CA SER A 434 -5.55 32.18 4.95
C SER A 434 -6.45 31.07 4.43
N ILE A 435 -7.75 31.37 4.30
CA ILE A 435 -8.75 30.48 3.72
C ILE A 435 -9.42 31.26 2.60
N THR A 436 -9.21 30.82 1.36
CA THR A 436 -9.86 31.41 0.19
C THR A 436 -10.88 30.43 -0.34
N ALA A 437 -12.14 30.86 -0.48
CA ALA A 437 -13.18 30.05 -1.09
C ALA A 437 -13.72 30.70 -2.36
N ARG A 438 -13.86 29.88 -3.40
CA ARG A 438 -14.49 30.24 -4.68
C ARG A 438 -15.70 29.36 -4.89
N LYS A 439 -16.85 29.99 -5.13
CA LYS A 439 -18.12 29.35 -5.44
C LYS A 439 -18.27 29.22 -6.96
N PHE A 440 -18.51 28.00 -7.43
CA PHE A 440 -18.76 27.72 -8.86
C PHE A 440 -20.23 27.45 -9.13
N SER A 441 -20.93 26.90 -8.15
CA SER A 441 -22.38 26.75 -8.15
C SER A 441 -22.90 26.72 -6.71
N ASP A 442 -24.22 26.64 -6.53
CA ASP A 442 -24.81 26.41 -5.20
C ASP A 442 -24.41 25.05 -4.59
N LYS A 443 -23.85 24.15 -5.40
CA LYS A 443 -23.42 22.82 -4.99
C LYS A 443 -21.92 22.62 -4.94
N LEU A 444 -21.10 23.54 -5.46
CA LEU A 444 -19.67 23.32 -5.60
C LEU A 444 -18.85 24.55 -5.23
N TYR A 445 -17.94 24.33 -4.29
CA TYR A 445 -16.95 25.31 -3.84
C TYR A 445 -15.58 24.67 -3.87
N ARG A 446 -14.56 25.46 -4.21
CA ARG A 446 -13.16 25.13 -3.97
C ARG A 446 -12.64 26.01 -2.86
N VAL A 447 -11.91 25.40 -1.93
CA VAL A 447 -11.29 26.06 -0.79
C VAL A 447 -9.81 25.80 -0.82
N GLU A 448 -9.03 26.86 -0.78
CA GLU A 448 -7.57 26.82 -0.67
C GLU A 448 -7.17 27.37 0.69
N ILE A 449 -6.36 26.60 1.40
CA ILE A 449 -5.96 26.89 2.77
C ILE A 449 -4.44 26.94 2.83
N THR A 450 -3.89 28.06 3.27
CA THR A 450 -2.47 28.17 3.61
C THR A 450 -2.35 28.37 5.11
N VAL A 451 -1.57 27.54 5.78
CA VAL A 451 -1.32 27.65 7.22
C VAL A 451 0.17 27.79 7.46
N THR A 452 0.58 28.87 8.11
CA THR A 452 2.00 29.12 8.40
C THR A 452 2.42 28.42 9.68
N ARG A 453 3.68 28.02 9.71
CA ARG A 453 4.27 27.23 10.78
C ARG A 453 4.25 27.99 12.13
N PRO A 454 3.63 27.43 13.18
CA PRO A 454 3.74 27.93 14.56
C PRO A 454 5.07 27.56 15.23
N GLU A 455 5.33 28.08 16.44
CA GLU A 455 6.55 27.78 17.19
C GLU A 455 6.72 26.28 17.47
N ASP A 456 5.64 25.59 17.86
CA ASP A 456 5.61 24.13 18.10
C ASP A 456 5.71 23.30 16.81
N GLY A 457 5.68 23.96 15.64
CA GLY A 457 5.74 23.34 14.32
C GLY A 457 4.48 22.60 13.91
N GLN A 458 3.44 22.51 14.73
CA GLN A 458 2.28 21.66 14.44
C GLN A 458 1.10 22.48 13.94
N ILE A 459 0.65 22.23 12.71
CA ILE A 459 -0.55 22.85 12.15
C ILE A 459 -1.73 21.89 12.17
N GLU A 460 -2.96 22.44 12.20
CA GLU A 460 -4.18 21.66 12.02
C GLU A 460 -5.19 22.40 11.14
N ILE A 461 -5.89 21.66 10.29
CA ILE A 461 -7.09 22.10 9.55
C ILE A 461 -8.21 21.16 9.93
N ALA A 462 -9.28 21.68 10.53
CA ALA A 462 -10.41 20.90 11.00
C ALA A 462 -11.72 21.32 10.33
N PHE A 463 -12.52 20.31 9.98
CA PHE A 463 -13.86 20.44 9.45
C PHE A 463 -14.86 19.88 10.46
N PRO A 464 -15.61 20.73 11.18
CA PRO A 464 -16.69 20.29 12.04
C PRO A 464 -17.73 19.50 11.26
N LEU A 465 -18.14 18.36 11.82
CA LEU A 465 -19.06 17.42 11.19
C LEU A 465 -20.46 17.57 11.78
N SER A 466 -21.46 17.22 10.98
CA SER A 466 -22.87 17.20 11.36
C SER A 466 -23.45 15.80 11.24
N GLY A 467 -24.27 15.40 12.21
CA GLY A 467 -24.78 14.03 12.29
C GLY A 467 -23.80 13.05 12.95
N LYS A 468 -24.12 11.75 12.86
CA LYS A 468 -23.36 10.66 13.51
C LYS A 468 -22.85 9.60 12.52
N VAL A 469 -23.30 9.68 11.27
CA VAL A 469 -22.99 8.70 10.23
C VAL A 469 -22.19 9.43 9.16
N HIS A 470 -20.96 8.98 8.98
CA HIS A 470 -20.06 9.52 7.98
C HIS A 470 -19.58 8.39 7.08
N TYR A 471 -19.47 8.72 5.80
CA TYR A 471 -19.00 7.84 4.75
C TYR A 471 -17.67 8.35 4.21
N TYR A 472 -16.86 7.40 3.80
CA TYR A 472 -15.65 7.66 3.05
C TYR A 472 -15.36 6.48 2.12
N SER A 473 -14.33 6.63 1.30
CA SER A 473 -13.80 5.57 0.46
C SER A 473 -12.40 5.19 0.96
N PRO A 474 -12.20 3.96 1.45
CA PRO A 474 -10.87 3.47 1.81
C PRO A 474 -9.95 3.45 0.59
N PRO A 475 -8.62 3.56 0.80
CA PRO A 475 -7.68 3.36 -0.28
C PRO A 475 -7.80 1.93 -0.81
N LEU A 476 -7.61 1.77 -2.11
CA LEU A 476 -7.88 0.54 -2.87
C LEU A 476 -9.37 0.18 -3.02
N GLY A 477 -10.27 1.02 -2.49
CA GLY A 477 -11.71 0.77 -2.38
C GLY A 477 -12.55 1.77 -3.13
N GLU A 478 -12.01 2.44 -4.15
CA GLU A 478 -12.59 3.63 -4.79
C GLU A 478 -13.94 3.37 -5.50
N ASP A 479 -14.42 2.14 -5.57
CA ASP A 479 -15.73 1.79 -6.13
C ASP A 479 -16.88 1.81 -5.12
N SER A 480 -16.58 1.93 -3.82
CA SER A 480 -17.54 1.70 -2.75
C SER A 480 -17.41 2.72 -1.62
N LEU A 481 -18.53 2.94 -0.91
CA LEU A 481 -18.56 3.73 0.32
C LEU A 481 -18.61 2.80 1.52
N VAL A 482 -17.93 3.18 2.60
CA VAL A 482 -18.08 2.53 3.90
C VAL A 482 -18.47 3.54 4.95
N THR A 483 -19.28 3.09 5.90
CA THR A 483 -19.54 3.84 7.13
C THR A 483 -18.41 3.57 8.11
N VAL A 484 -17.82 4.62 8.63
CA VAL A 484 -16.77 4.48 9.65
C VAL A 484 -17.44 4.12 11.01
N PRO A 485 -17.10 2.99 11.65
CA PRO A 485 -17.75 2.59 12.90
C PRO A 485 -17.38 3.52 14.06
N THR A 486 -18.34 3.87 14.92
CA THR A 486 -18.08 4.74 16.08
C THR A 486 -17.62 3.99 17.34
N ASP A 487 -17.49 2.66 17.26
CA ASP A 487 -17.14 1.77 18.37
C ASP A 487 -15.66 1.34 18.38
N LEU A 488 -14.82 2.07 17.64
CA LEU A 488 -13.37 1.87 17.65
C LEU A 488 -12.75 2.36 18.96
N LYS A 489 -11.67 1.72 19.40
CA LYS A 489 -10.91 2.14 20.60
C LYS A 489 -10.23 3.51 20.44
N HIS A 490 -9.84 3.84 19.21
CA HIS A 490 -9.11 5.05 18.87
C HIS A 490 -9.74 5.72 17.64
N ASP A 491 -9.49 7.02 17.51
CA ASP A 491 -9.90 7.81 16.35
C ASP A 491 -9.26 7.21 15.08
N PRO A 492 -10.02 6.95 14.01
CA PRO A 492 -9.52 6.39 12.78
C PRO A 492 -8.70 7.44 12.02
N ILE A 493 -7.61 6.98 11.42
CA ILE A 493 -6.70 7.81 10.64
C ILE A 493 -6.81 7.33 9.20
N LEU A 494 -7.41 8.16 8.35
CA LEU A 494 -7.87 7.79 7.02
C LEU A 494 -6.95 8.42 5.97
N SER A 495 -6.34 7.63 5.09
CA SER A 495 -5.43 8.15 4.06
C SER A 495 -6.14 8.99 2.99
N LEU A 496 -7.41 8.67 2.70
CA LEU A 496 -8.26 9.33 1.72
C LEU A 496 -7.61 9.40 0.32
N ALA A 497 -7.26 8.24 -0.27
CA ALA A 497 -6.58 8.15 -1.56
C ALA A 497 -7.38 8.70 -2.75
N ASN A 498 -8.72 8.77 -2.67
CA ASN A 498 -9.55 9.54 -3.61
C ASN A 498 -10.03 10.88 -3.04
N GLY A 499 -9.68 11.21 -1.79
CA GLY A 499 -9.96 12.48 -1.13
C GLY A 499 -11.33 12.58 -0.46
N LEU A 500 -12.23 11.59 -0.54
CA LEU A 500 -13.61 11.71 -0.10
C LEU A 500 -13.82 11.52 1.41
N PHE A 501 -14.53 12.45 2.05
CA PHE A 501 -15.17 12.23 3.35
C PHE A 501 -16.48 13.04 3.46
N THR A 502 -17.55 12.47 4.02
CA THR A 502 -18.82 13.21 4.17
C THR A 502 -18.84 14.07 5.44
N LEU A 503 -19.19 15.35 5.31
CA LEU A 503 -19.27 16.29 6.45
C LEU A 503 -20.64 16.30 7.15
N GLY A 504 -21.64 15.64 6.54
CA GLY A 504 -23.03 15.66 6.99
C GLY A 504 -23.83 16.82 6.40
N ASN A 505 -25.14 16.89 6.70
CA ASN A 505 -26.07 17.88 6.15
C ASN A 505 -26.03 18.01 4.61
N GLY A 506 -25.73 16.89 3.93
CA GLY A 506 -25.60 16.84 2.47
C GLY A 506 -24.31 17.44 1.91
N TRP A 507 -23.28 17.68 2.73
CA TRP A 507 -21.97 18.14 2.27
C TRP A 507 -20.93 17.02 2.24
N ASN A 508 -20.12 17.03 1.20
CA ASN A 508 -19.00 16.15 0.97
C ASN A 508 -17.72 16.99 0.88
N LEU A 509 -16.66 16.55 1.56
CA LEU A 509 -15.31 17.06 1.40
C LEU A 509 -14.57 16.16 0.39
N ILE A 510 -13.89 16.79 -0.55
CA ILE A 510 -13.01 16.11 -1.49
C ILE A 510 -11.66 16.82 -1.47
N LYS A 511 -10.65 16.19 -0.87
CA LYS A 511 -9.27 16.68 -0.87
C LYS A 511 -8.68 16.58 -2.29
N ASP A 512 -7.94 17.59 -2.72
CA ASP A 512 -7.20 17.55 -3.98
C ASP A 512 -5.81 16.94 -3.77
N ASN A 513 -5.59 15.72 -4.25
CA ASN A 513 -4.34 15.00 -4.03
C ASN A 513 -3.20 15.44 -4.96
N THR A 514 -3.41 16.43 -5.85
CA THR A 514 -2.29 17.03 -6.63
C THR A 514 -1.71 18.28 -5.98
N VAL A 515 -2.30 18.68 -4.87
CA VAL A 515 -1.78 19.69 -3.95
C VAL A 515 -1.33 18.95 -2.68
N GLU A 516 -0.53 19.57 -1.82
CA GLU A 516 -0.09 18.99 -0.55
C GLU A 516 -1.29 18.37 0.20
N HIS A 517 -1.17 17.09 0.55
CA HIS A 517 -2.31 16.32 1.03
C HIS A 517 -1.93 15.32 2.12
N LEU A 518 -2.78 15.21 3.14
CA LEU A 518 -2.47 14.46 4.37
C LEU A 518 -3.55 13.42 4.70
N ALA A 519 -3.25 12.52 5.64
CA ALA A 519 -4.28 11.69 6.25
C ALA A 519 -5.23 12.56 7.08
N GLY A 520 -6.53 12.21 7.07
CA GLY A 520 -7.54 12.82 7.91
C GLY A 520 -7.83 11.95 9.14
N THR A 521 -7.82 12.54 10.33
CA THR A 521 -8.25 11.87 11.57
C THR A 521 -9.69 12.27 11.89
N TRP A 522 -10.60 11.31 11.98
CA TRP A 522 -11.95 11.60 12.47
C TRP A 522 -11.97 11.52 14.01
N ARG A 523 -12.03 12.69 14.66
CA ARG A 523 -12.11 12.81 16.12
C ARG A 523 -13.56 12.67 16.55
N TYR A 524 -13.96 11.49 17.03
CA TYR A 524 -15.37 11.22 17.38
C TYR A 524 -15.91 12.16 18.47
N LYS A 525 -15.07 12.47 19.47
CA LYS A 525 -15.48 13.24 20.66
C LYS A 525 -15.81 14.68 20.32
N THR A 526 -15.04 15.29 19.43
CA THR A 526 -15.28 16.67 18.96
C THR A 526 -16.12 16.71 17.68
N ASN A 527 -16.36 15.54 17.07
CA ASN A 527 -17.05 15.36 15.80
C ASN A 527 -16.44 16.20 14.68
N GLU A 528 -15.14 16.06 14.48
CA GLU A 528 -14.36 16.82 13.49
C GLU A 528 -13.53 15.88 12.62
N LEU A 529 -13.41 16.18 11.34
CA LEU A 529 -12.34 15.63 10.51
C LEU A 529 -11.14 16.58 10.54
N VAL A 530 -9.99 16.08 10.96
CA VAL A 530 -8.78 16.90 11.18
C VAL A 530 -7.63 16.42 10.31
N PHE A 531 -7.07 17.33 9.53
CA PHE A 531 -5.80 17.18 8.84
C PHE A 531 -4.73 17.86 9.69
N ARG A 532 -3.73 17.11 10.13
CA ARG A 532 -2.64 17.62 10.97
C ARG A 532 -1.34 17.47 10.22
N GLU A 533 -0.45 18.44 10.38
CA GLU A 533 0.90 18.35 9.87
C GLU A 533 1.92 18.81 10.92
N GLY A 534 2.97 18.03 11.11
CA GLY A 534 4.21 18.55 11.70
C GLY A 534 5.01 19.22 10.60
N LEU A 535 5.40 20.48 10.79
CA LEU A 535 6.24 21.23 9.85
C LEU A 535 7.64 21.42 10.44
N ARG A 536 8.64 21.10 9.63
CA ARG A 536 10.05 21.41 9.92
C ARG A 536 10.30 22.91 9.93
N SER A 537 11.37 23.33 10.61
CA SER A 537 11.72 24.75 10.77
C SER A 537 11.95 25.49 9.45
N ASP A 538 12.36 24.79 8.40
CA ASP A 538 12.62 25.34 7.07
C ASP A 538 11.42 25.26 6.12
N VAL A 539 10.31 24.65 6.55
CA VAL A 539 9.04 24.65 5.81
C VAL A 539 8.11 25.70 6.43
N PRO A 540 7.96 26.89 5.80
CA PRO A 540 7.30 28.03 6.44
C PRO A 540 5.77 27.92 6.47
N ALA A 541 5.17 27.11 5.58
CA ALA A 541 3.74 26.95 5.48
C ALA A 541 3.36 25.67 4.72
N ALA A 542 2.21 25.11 5.08
CA ALA A 542 1.52 24.10 4.28
C ALA A 542 0.42 24.74 3.43
N LYS A 543 0.14 24.16 2.26
CA LYS A 543 -0.88 24.65 1.32
C LYS A 543 -1.76 23.52 0.82
N MET A 544 -2.99 23.43 1.30
CA MET A 544 -3.93 22.38 0.92
C MET A 544 -5.11 22.93 0.12
N ALA A 545 -5.68 22.09 -0.74
CA ALA A 545 -6.87 22.41 -1.50
C ALA A 545 -7.96 21.35 -1.32
N PHE A 546 -9.20 21.82 -1.19
CA PHE A 546 -10.38 20.99 -0.96
C PHE A 546 -11.53 21.46 -1.85
N TYR A 547 -12.41 20.54 -2.21
CA TYR A 547 -13.71 20.83 -2.76
C TYR A 547 -14.79 20.51 -1.74
N LEU A 548 -15.78 21.40 -1.64
CA LEU A 548 -16.99 21.19 -0.85
C LEU A 548 -18.16 21.03 -1.82
N HIS A 549 -18.74 19.83 -1.81
CA HIS A 549 -19.83 19.46 -2.72
C HIS A 549 -21.14 19.17 -1.97
N ARG A 550 -22.22 19.85 -2.34
CA ARG A 550 -23.56 19.59 -1.81
C ARG A 550 -24.28 18.52 -2.63
N GLY A 551 -24.45 17.34 -2.05
CA GLY A 551 -25.14 16.22 -2.65
C GLY A 551 -25.06 14.95 -1.81
N THR A 552 -25.46 13.85 -2.42
CA THR A 552 -25.38 12.51 -1.82
C THR A 552 -23.92 12.03 -1.67
N PRO A 553 -23.64 11.11 -0.73
CA PRO A 553 -22.33 10.46 -0.65
C PRO A 553 -21.88 9.82 -1.97
N GLU A 554 -22.79 9.23 -2.73
CA GLU A 554 -22.51 8.58 -4.01
C GLU A 554 -22.11 9.58 -5.11
N GLU A 555 -22.73 10.76 -5.13
CA GLU A 555 -22.28 11.87 -5.98
C GLU A 555 -20.90 12.36 -5.55
N GLY A 556 -20.66 12.47 -4.24
CA GLY A 556 -19.35 12.79 -3.67
C GLY A 556 -18.27 11.80 -4.13
N LEU A 557 -18.53 10.50 -4.07
CA LEU A 557 -17.62 9.44 -4.54
C LEU A 557 -17.31 9.56 -6.03
N LYS A 558 -18.33 9.80 -6.86
CA LYS A 558 -18.12 9.99 -8.30
C LYS A 558 -17.20 11.17 -8.58
N LEU A 559 -17.40 12.30 -7.89
CA LEU A 559 -16.57 13.50 -8.05
C LEU A 559 -15.15 13.30 -7.50
N ALA A 560 -15.00 12.65 -6.35
CA ALA A 560 -13.71 12.32 -5.74
C ALA A 560 -12.86 11.46 -6.68
N ASN A 561 -13.46 10.41 -7.24
CA ASN A 561 -12.80 9.58 -8.23
C ASN A 561 -12.48 10.34 -9.51
N ARG A 562 -13.36 11.24 -9.93
CA ARG A 562 -13.17 12.08 -11.11
C ARG A 562 -12.08 13.14 -10.93
N LEU A 563 -11.73 13.50 -9.69
CA LEU A 563 -10.63 14.42 -9.40
C LEU A 563 -9.30 13.68 -9.24
N ASN A 564 -9.28 12.62 -8.43
CA ASN A 564 -8.04 12.02 -7.93
C ASN A 564 -7.70 10.65 -8.52
N VAL A 565 -8.69 9.88 -8.98
CA VAL A 565 -8.47 8.49 -9.43
C VAL A 565 -8.39 8.41 -10.94
N TRP A 566 -9.38 8.99 -11.61
CA TRP A 566 -9.57 8.98 -13.06
C TRP A 566 -9.86 10.40 -13.58
N PRO A 567 -8.85 11.29 -13.55
CA PRO A 567 -9.07 12.68 -13.91
C PRO A 567 -9.51 12.86 -15.36
N LEU A 568 -10.24 13.95 -15.59
CA LEU A 568 -10.38 14.52 -16.92
C LEU A 568 -9.17 15.42 -17.15
N VAL A 569 -8.46 15.22 -18.25
CA VAL A 569 -7.29 16.05 -18.58
C VAL A 569 -7.44 16.66 -19.96
N ARG A 570 -6.86 17.85 -20.13
CA ARG A 570 -6.64 18.47 -21.42
C ARG A 570 -5.16 18.39 -21.74
N VAL A 571 -4.85 17.87 -22.92
CA VAL A 571 -3.49 17.84 -23.45
C VAL A 571 -3.40 18.67 -24.72
N ARG A 572 -2.28 19.35 -24.92
CA ARG A 572 -1.96 20.07 -26.16
C ARG A 572 -0.46 20.06 -26.41
N LEU A 573 -0.04 20.37 -27.63
CA LEU A 573 1.34 20.72 -27.92
C LEU A 573 1.49 22.24 -27.87
N GLU A 574 2.53 22.71 -27.19
CA GLU A 574 2.98 24.11 -27.20
C GLU A 574 4.50 24.09 -27.42
N ASP A 575 4.97 24.77 -28.47
CA ASP A 575 6.37 24.76 -28.90
C ASP A 575 6.99 23.36 -29.04
N GLY A 576 6.17 22.40 -29.51
CA GLY A 576 6.58 21.00 -29.69
C GLY A 576 6.59 20.17 -28.40
N GLN A 577 6.29 20.77 -27.24
CA GLN A 577 6.22 20.09 -25.95
C GLN A 577 4.77 19.78 -25.56
N GLY A 578 4.56 18.59 -25.01
CA GLY A 578 3.28 18.19 -24.43
C GLY A 578 3.01 18.99 -23.16
N LEU A 579 1.86 19.64 -23.09
CA LEU A 579 1.31 20.26 -21.89
C LEU A 579 0.07 19.51 -21.44
N LEU A 580 0.00 19.23 -20.15
CA LEU A 580 -1.12 18.58 -19.50
C LEU A 580 -1.72 19.54 -18.48
N HIS A 581 -3.01 19.78 -18.62
CA HIS A 581 -3.84 20.48 -17.65
C HIS A 581 -4.85 19.51 -17.07
N ARG A 582 -4.74 19.18 -15.79
CA ARG A 582 -5.76 18.39 -15.09
C ARG A 582 -6.94 19.31 -14.78
N LEU A 583 -8.13 18.96 -15.26
CA LEU A 583 -9.32 19.79 -15.04
C LEU A 583 -9.78 19.67 -13.58
N GLY A 584 -9.90 20.81 -12.88
CA GLY A 584 -10.58 20.88 -11.59
C GLY A 584 -12.07 20.55 -11.72
N LEU A 585 -12.77 20.25 -10.62
CA LEU A 585 -14.21 19.90 -10.67
C LEU A 585 -15.09 21.05 -11.20
N GLU A 586 -14.59 22.28 -11.12
CA GLU A 586 -15.19 23.48 -11.67
C GLU A 586 -15.15 23.55 -13.20
N GLU A 587 -14.23 22.84 -13.84
CA GLU A 587 -14.04 22.83 -15.29
C GLU A 587 -14.76 21.67 -15.99
N GLN A 588 -15.29 20.72 -15.20
CA GLN A 588 -15.91 19.48 -15.66
C GLN A 588 -17.43 19.56 -15.59
#